data_AF-A0A538GMI0-F1
#
_entry.id   AF-A0A538GMI0-F1
#
_cell.length_a   1.000
_cell.length_b   1.000
_cell.length_c   1.000
_cell.angle_alpha   90.00
_cell.angle_beta   90.00
_cell.angle_gamma   90.00
#
_symmetry.space_group_name_H-M   'P 1'
#
loop_
_entity.id
_entity.type
_entity.pdbx_description
1 polymer ?
#
loop_
_entity_poly.entity_id
_entity_poly.type
_entity_poly.pdbx_seq_one_letter_code
_entity_poly.pdbx_strand_id
1 'polypeptide(L)'
;MRIVLFGALALALAGGAALAAHTSGHRRHSGVVNACVQRKTGRVRVVAGPNACRRGEQALAWNIQGPAGPPGPTGAAGVDGPPGPAGAPGATGAAGPEGPAGARGPTGPAGPQLTTLDGLNGSACHAPAGTGTLSISYGASDGVASIVCAVAHGGSADLRVNEFMTGMTGSAQNEFVELYNGGTAAADLGGYRLVYRSSAGTSDVGLGTIPSGTMLAPGGFYLFGGRDYAGPPAADQTFTASLAATGGGLALRDANGSIVDSLGYGDATNAFVRGHPAPAPPAAPSPGNSDVRLPDGHNTDDNSADFTVSASPSPRAVNH
;
A
#
# COMPACT_ATOMS: atom_id res chain seq x y z
N MET A 1 -6.91 -0.20 86.21
CA MET A 1 -6.20 -1.06 85.23
C MET A 1 -6.05 -0.25 83.95
N ARG A 2 -4.81 -0.04 83.50
CA ARG A 2 -4.45 0.72 82.29
C ARG A 2 -4.92 -0.02 81.04
N ILE A 3 -5.64 0.64 80.12
CA ILE A 3 -5.56 0.37 78.67
C ILE A 3 -5.71 1.69 77.90
N VAL A 4 -4.69 1.99 77.11
CA VAL A 4 -4.59 3.04 76.09
C VAL A 4 -5.02 2.42 74.77
N LEU A 5 -5.82 3.07 73.90
CA LEU A 5 -5.74 2.86 72.45
C LEU A 5 -6.42 3.97 71.61
N PHE A 6 -5.55 4.75 70.95
CA PHE A 6 -5.62 5.37 69.61
C PHE A 6 -6.98 5.68 68.94
N GLY A 7 -7.28 6.97 68.78
CA GLY A 7 -8.21 7.51 67.77
C GLY A 7 -7.47 8.49 66.85
N ALA A 8 -7.31 8.13 65.58
CA ALA A 8 -6.50 8.82 64.59
C ALA A 8 -7.13 10.14 64.11
N LEU A 9 -6.30 11.17 64.02
CA LEU A 9 -6.59 12.50 63.48
C LEU A 9 -6.55 12.44 61.94
N ALA A 10 -7.70 12.60 61.29
CA ALA A 10 -7.79 12.72 59.83
C ALA A 10 -7.47 14.16 59.39
N LEU A 11 -6.27 14.37 58.85
CA LEU A 11 -5.84 15.64 58.26
C LEU A 11 -6.15 15.62 56.76
N ALA A 12 -7.24 16.26 56.34
CA ALA A 12 -7.61 16.41 54.94
C ALA A 12 -6.77 17.53 54.27
N LEU A 13 -5.72 17.16 53.56
CA LEU A 13 -4.95 18.06 52.68
C LEU A 13 -5.63 18.12 51.31
N ALA A 14 -6.38 19.20 51.06
CA ALA A 14 -6.86 19.56 49.73
C ALA A 14 -5.71 20.13 48.89
N GLY A 15 -4.95 19.26 48.23
CA GLY A 15 -3.96 19.62 47.22
C GLY A 15 -4.64 19.81 45.86
N GLY A 16 -5.08 21.04 45.56
CA GLY A 16 -5.55 21.40 44.22
C GLY A 16 -4.39 21.39 43.23
N ALA A 17 -4.34 20.40 42.33
CA ALA A 17 -3.44 20.42 41.19
C ALA A 17 -3.99 21.40 40.15
N ALA A 18 -3.40 22.59 40.07
CA ALA A 18 -3.63 23.49 38.94
C ALA A 18 -3.02 22.85 37.68
N LEU A 19 -3.84 22.30 36.79
CA LEU A 19 -3.41 21.99 35.43
C LEU A 19 -3.10 23.31 34.72
N ALA A 20 -1.83 23.65 34.62
CA ALA A 20 -1.36 24.65 33.67
C ALA A 20 -1.58 24.09 32.26
N ALA A 21 -2.64 24.56 31.60
CA ALA A 21 -2.84 24.32 30.18
C ALA A 21 -1.61 24.84 29.43
N HIS A 22 -0.75 23.92 28.98
CA HIS A 22 0.27 24.24 28.00
C HIS A 22 -0.46 24.55 26.71
N THR A 23 -0.71 25.82 26.45
CA THR A 23 -1.02 26.27 25.11
C THR A 23 0.21 25.95 24.25
N SER A 24 0.17 24.81 23.55
CA SER A 24 1.10 24.53 22.46
C SER A 24 0.82 25.57 21.39
N GLY A 25 1.44 26.73 21.54
CA GLY A 25 1.52 27.73 20.49
C GLY A 25 2.24 27.08 19.32
N HIS A 26 1.48 26.60 18.34
CA HIS A 26 2.01 26.26 17.03
C HIS A 26 2.73 27.52 16.53
N ARG A 27 4.07 27.52 16.66
CA ARG A 27 4.89 28.59 16.12
C ARG A 27 4.53 28.66 14.64
N ARG A 28 4.08 29.84 14.20
CA ARG A 28 3.84 30.11 12.78
C ARG A 28 5.14 29.77 12.04
N HIS A 29 5.11 28.70 11.25
CA HIS A 29 6.24 28.29 10.44
C HIS A 29 6.54 29.41 9.43
N SER A 30 7.81 29.72 9.25
CA SER A 30 8.34 30.79 8.37
C SER A 30 8.18 30.49 6.88
N GLY A 31 7.19 29.69 6.49
CA GLY A 31 7.03 29.22 5.12
C GLY A 31 8.09 28.20 4.66
N VAL A 32 8.96 27.73 5.56
CA VAL A 32 10.06 26.82 5.24
C VAL A 32 10.01 25.60 6.15
N VAL A 33 10.03 24.41 5.55
CA VAL A 33 10.21 23.14 6.27
C VAL A 33 11.70 22.84 6.30
N ASN A 34 12.24 22.63 7.50
CA ASN A 34 13.61 22.20 7.68
C ASN A 34 13.62 20.70 8.01
N ALA A 35 14.50 19.95 7.37
CA ALA A 35 14.71 18.55 7.64
C ALA A 35 16.18 18.17 7.62
N CYS A 36 16.49 17.03 8.23
CA CYS A 36 17.82 16.44 8.24
C CYS A 36 17.73 15.03 7.65
N VAL A 37 18.54 14.75 6.64
CA VAL A 37 18.58 13.47 5.93
C VAL A 37 19.82 12.69 6.36
N GLN A 38 19.64 11.49 6.90
CA GLN A 38 20.77 10.65 7.31
C GLN A 38 21.49 10.11 6.06
N ARG A 39 22.79 10.43 5.91
CA ARG A 39 23.52 10.23 4.65
C ARG A 39 23.66 8.79 4.18
N LYS A 40 23.53 7.80 5.08
CA LYS A 40 23.73 6.37 4.76
C LYS A 40 22.42 5.65 4.46
N THR A 41 21.34 5.99 5.17
CA THR A 41 20.05 5.29 5.10
C THR A 41 18.97 6.10 4.41
N GLY A 42 19.22 7.38 4.10
CA GLY A 42 18.22 8.27 3.52
C GLY A 42 17.09 8.67 4.48
N ARG A 43 17.12 8.24 5.75
CA ARG A 43 16.06 8.51 6.71
C ARG A 43 15.96 10.02 6.98
N VAL A 44 14.76 10.57 6.82
CA VAL A 44 14.48 12.01 6.97
C VAL A 44 13.87 12.30 8.34
N ARG A 45 14.29 13.40 8.97
CA ARG A 45 13.72 13.92 10.21
C ARG A 45 13.39 15.40 10.04
N VAL A 46 12.13 15.78 10.20
CA VAL A 46 11.70 17.18 10.19
C VAL A 46 12.16 17.85 11.49
N VAL A 47 12.71 19.05 11.40
CA VAL A 47 13.34 19.77 12.51
C VAL A 47 12.89 21.21 12.59
N ALA A 48 13.09 21.82 13.76
CA ALA A 48 12.71 23.21 14.00
C ALA A 48 13.56 24.24 13.20
N GLY A 49 14.73 23.84 12.70
CA GLY A 49 15.63 24.71 11.94
C GLY A 49 16.88 23.99 11.44
N PRO A 50 17.64 24.60 10.53
CA PRO A 50 18.76 23.94 9.83
C PRO A 50 19.90 23.52 10.77
N ASN A 51 20.03 24.18 11.93
CA ASN A 51 21.05 23.88 12.95
C ASN A 51 20.73 22.64 13.80
N ALA A 52 19.57 22.00 13.61
CA ALA A 52 19.15 20.83 14.37
C ALA A 52 19.65 19.49 13.75
N CYS A 53 20.46 19.56 12.69
CA CYS A 53 21.04 18.38 12.07
C CYS A 53 22.24 17.86 12.87
N ARG A 54 22.30 16.53 13.00
CA ARG A 54 23.35 15.79 13.69
C ARG A 54 24.52 15.53 12.74
N ARG A 55 25.68 15.17 13.30
CA ARG A 55 26.84 14.73 12.51
C ARG A 55 26.46 13.51 11.65
N GLY A 56 26.72 13.58 10.35
CA GLY A 56 26.33 12.54 9.39
C GLY A 56 24.94 12.72 8.78
N GLU A 57 24.24 13.81 9.11
CA GLU A 57 23.03 14.24 8.42
C GLU A 57 23.34 15.35 7.41
N GLN A 58 22.50 15.48 6.39
CA GLN A 58 22.48 16.62 5.45
C GLN A 58 21.25 17.46 5.73
N ALA A 59 21.43 18.77 5.90
CA ALA A 59 20.31 19.70 6.01
C ALA A 59 19.60 19.82 4.66
N LEU A 60 18.28 19.76 4.70
CA LEU A 60 17.39 19.99 3.58
C LEU A 60 16.35 21.03 4.01
N ALA A 61 16.08 22.00 3.13
CA ALA A 61 15.04 22.99 3.36
C ALA A 61 14.22 23.16 2.09
N TRP A 62 12.90 23.27 2.24
CA TRP A 62 12.01 23.59 1.13
C TRP A 62 10.93 24.57 1.58
N ASN A 63 10.55 25.44 0.64
CA ASN A 63 9.46 26.38 0.85
C ASN A 63 8.12 25.64 0.72
N ILE A 64 7.16 26.01 1.55
CA ILE A 64 5.78 25.51 1.46
C ILE A 64 4.96 26.24 0.38
N GLN A 65 5.55 27.25 -0.27
CA GLN A 65 4.96 28.00 -1.36
C GLN A 65 5.83 27.84 -2.61
N GLY A 66 5.21 27.52 -3.76
CA GLY A 66 5.88 27.43 -5.05
C GLY A 66 6.35 28.79 -5.58
N PRO A 67 7.26 28.82 -6.57
CA PRO A 67 7.67 30.06 -7.22
C PRO A 67 6.49 30.75 -7.91
N ALA A 68 6.56 32.08 -8.08
CA ALA A 68 5.59 32.81 -8.89
C ALA A 68 5.58 32.27 -10.33
N GLY A 69 4.39 32.17 -10.93
CA GLY A 69 4.25 31.74 -12.33
C GLY A 69 4.94 32.70 -13.32
N PRO A 70 5.25 32.24 -14.54
CA PRO A 70 5.81 33.10 -15.59
C PRO A 70 4.87 34.27 -15.92
N PRO A 71 5.38 35.39 -16.45
CA PRO A 71 4.53 36.47 -16.98
C PRO A 71 3.55 35.94 -18.03
N GLY A 72 2.32 36.47 -18.06
CA GLY A 72 1.38 36.20 -19.14
C GLY A 72 1.88 36.73 -20.49
N PRO A 73 1.33 36.24 -21.62
CA PRO A 73 1.71 36.71 -22.95
C PRO A 73 1.40 38.20 -23.15
N THR A 74 2.16 38.88 -24.01
CA THR A 74 1.89 40.25 -24.44
C THR A 74 0.52 40.33 -25.12
N GLY A 75 -0.28 41.35 -24.83
CA GLY A 75 -1.57 41.59 -25.49
C GLY A 75 -1.40 41.80 -27.01
N ALA A 76 -2.45 41.51 -27.79
CA ALA A 76 -2.45 41.75 -29.23
C ALA A 76 -2.24 43.23 -29.57
N ALA A 77 -1.58 43.52 -30.69
CA ALA A 77 -1.47 44.87 -31.23
C ALA A 77 -2.87 45.45 -31.50
N GLY A 78 -3.05 46.75 -31.26
CA GLY A 78 -4.30 47.44 -31.58
C GLY A 78 -4.58 47.39 -33.09
N VAL A 79 -5.86 47.32 -33.46
CA VAL A 79 -6.26 47.41 -34.87
C VAL A 79 -5.99 48.82 -35.41
N ASP A 80 -5.54 48.91 -36.66
CA ASP A 80 -5.40 50.20 -37.34
C ASP A 80 -6.73 50.95 -37.38
N GLY A 81 -6.67 52.28 -37.23
CA GLY A 81 -7.85 53.14 -37.30
C GLY A 81 -8.51 53.09 -38.70
N PRO A 82 -9.83 53.26 -38.80
CA PRO A 82 -10.52 53.29 -40.09
C PRO A 82 -9.99 54.44 -40.97
N PRO A 83 -9.93 54.25 -42.31
CA PRO A 83 -9.58 55.32 -43.24
C PRO A 83 -10.51 56.53 -43.06
N GLY A 84 -9.93 57.73 -42.97
CA GLY A 84 -10.70 58.98 -42.90
C GLY A 84 -11.52 59.23 -44.18
N PRO A 85 -12.64 59.97 -44.09
CA PRO A 85 -13.43 60.35 -45.26
C PRO A 85 -12.59 61.15 -46.26
N ALA A 86 -12.82 60.93 -47.56
CA ALA A 86 -12.02 61.51 -48.64
C ALA A 86 -12.12 63.06 -48.68
N GLY A 87 -11.00 63.73 -48.42
CA GLY A 87 -10.80 65.15 -48.70
C GLY A 87 -9.98 65.35 -49.99
N ALA A 88 -10.07 66.55 -50.58
CA ALA A 88 -9.29 66.92 -51.77
C ALA A 88 -7.77 66.66 -51.57
N PRO A 89 -7.01 66.27 -52.61
CA PRO A 89 -5.69 65.64 -52.46
C PRO A 89 -4.68 66.50 -51.70
N GLY A 90 -4.35 66.09 -50.48
CA GLY A 90 -3.17 66.50 -49.72
C GLY A 90 -2.23 65.30 -49.54
N ALA A 91 -0.92 65.54 -49.41
CA ALA A 91 0.07 64.49 -49.23
C ALA A 91 -0.32 63.55 -48.07
N THR A 92 -0.36 62.25 -48.34
CA THR A 92 -0.66 61.21 -47.34
C THR A 92 0.26 61.38 -46.13
N GLY A 93 -0.34 61.60 -44.96
CA GLY A 93 0.42 61.76 -43.71
C GLY A 93 1.22 60.50 -43.37
N ALA A 94 2.36 60.68 -42.71
CA ALA A 94 3.19 59.56 -42.25
C ALA A 94 2.40 58.61 -41.34
N ALA A 95 2.68 57.31 -41.43
CA ALA A 95 2.11 56.31 -40.55
C ALA A 95 2.36 56.70 -39.08
N GLY A 96 1.32 56.53 -38.24
CA GLY A 96 1.42 56.81 -36.81
C GLY A 96 2.48 55.92 -36.13
N PRO A 97 3.07 56.36 -35.01
CA PRO A 97 4.01 55.53 -34.26
C PRO A 97 3.33 54.26 -33.75
N GLU A 98 4.10 53.18 -33.66
CA GLU A 98 3.65 51.93 -33.03
C GLU A 98 3.12 52.20 -31.61
N GLY A 99 1.99 51.58 -31.27
CA GLY A 99 1.38 51.72 -29.95
C GLY A 99 2.29 51.18 -28.83
N PRO A 100 2.16 51.69 -27.59
CA PRO A 100 2.96 51.18 -26.48
C PRO A 100 2.68 49.69 -26.24
N ALA A 101 3.72 48.94 -25.85
CA ALA A 101 3.58 47.55 -25.46
C ALA A 101 2.51 47.39 -24.36
N GLY A 102 1.65 46.38 -24.51
CA GLY A 102 0.58 46.11 -23.54
C GLY A 102 1.11 45.85 -22.13
N ALA A 103 0.33 46.21 -21.11
CA ALA A 103 0.70 45.99 -19.71
C ALA A 103 0.96 44.50 -19.43
N ARG A 104 1.95 44.21 -18.58
CA ARG A 104 2.24 42.86 -18.09
C ARG A 104 0.98 42.25 -17.47
N GLY A 105 0.62 41.03 -17.88
CA GLY A 105 -0.52 40.30 -17.30
C GLY A 105 -0.37 40.10 -15.78
N PRO A 106 -1.50 39.91 -15.05
CA PRO A 106 -1.47 39.71 -13.61
C PRO A 106 -0.67 38.46 -13.23
N THR A 107 -0.03 38.49 -12.07
CA THR A 107 0.59 37.31 -11.47
C THR A 107 -0.47 36.21 -11.29
N GLY A 108 -0.14 34.96 -11.65
CA GLY A 108 -1.03 33.81 -11.44
C GLY A 108 -1.37 33.59 -9.96
N PRO A 109 -2.47 32.88 -9.64
CA PRO A 109 -2.84 32.58 -8.27
C PRO A 109 -1.76 31.75 -7.57
N ALA A 110 -1.60 31.95 -6.25
CA ALA A 110 -0.78 31.06 -5.44
C ALA A 110 -1.35 29.63 -5.46
N GLY A 111 -0.49 28.62 -5.47
CA GLY A 111 -0.91 27.22 -5.39
C GLY A 111 -1.61 26.89 -4.06
N PRO A 112 -2.34 25.77 -3.98
CA PRO A 112 -3.02 25.36 -2.77
C PRO A 112 -2.02 25.15 -1.63
N GLN A 113 -2.33 25.70 -0.45
CA GLN A 113 -1.51 25.52 0.74
C GLN A 113 -1.80 24.16 1.37
N LEU A 114 -0.77 23.34 1.55
CA LEU A 114 -0.89 22.08 2.29
C LEU A 114 -0.91 22.38 3.79
N THR A 115 -2.01 22.02 4.46
CA THR A 115 -2.20 22.27 5.90
C THR A 115 -1.99 21.02 6.75
N THR A 116 -2.06 19.83 6.15
CA THR A 116 -1.80 18.53 6.79
C THR A 116 -1.01 17.63 5.85
N LEU A 117 -0.37 16.60 6.41
CA LEU A 117 0.30 15.58 5.60
C LEU A 117 -0.73 14.83 4.73
N ASP A 118 -1.93 14.58 5.24
CA ASP A 118 -3.06 13.99 4.50
C ASP A 118 -3.44 14.78 3.24
N GLY A 119 -3.18 16.09 3.20
CA GLY A 119 -3.45 16.94 2.04
C GLY A 119 -2.65 16.56 0.79
N LEU A 120 -1.60 15.75 0.93
CA LEU A 120 -0.86 15.19 -0.20
C LEU A 120 -1.55 13.96 -0.81
N ASN A 121 -2.50 13.32 -0.11
CA ASN A 121 -3.17 12.12 -0.61
C ASN A 121 -3.93 12.43 -1.91
N GLY A 122 -3.74 11.60 -2.94
CA GLY A 122 -4.31 11.80 -4.29
C GLY A 122 -3.53 12.78 -5.18
N SER A 123 -2.49 13.45 -4.67
CA SER A 123 -1.67 14.35 -5.50
C SER A 123 -0.88 13.55 -6.53
N ALA A 124 -0.71 14.10 -7.73
CA ALA A 124 0.08 13.45 -8.78
C ALA A 124 1.52 13.19 -8.32
N CYS A 125 2.06 12.04 -8.69
CA CYS A 125 3.44 11.65 -8.43
C CYS A 125 4.03 10.93 -9.64
N HIS A 126 5.36 10.87 -9.69
CA HIS A 126 6.08 10.14 -10.71
C HIS A 126 7.05 9.16 -10.06
N ALA A 127 6.98 7.90 -10.48
CA ALA A 127 7.84 6.81 -10.07
C ALA A 127 8.49 6.20 -11.32
N PRO A 128 9.56 5.39 -11.19
CA PRO A 128 10.16 4.67 -12.33
C PRO A 128 9.14 3.86 -13.14
N ALA A 129 8.07 3.38 -12.49
CA ALA A 129 6.98 2.63 -13.10
C ALA A 129 5.90 3.50 -13.80
N GLY A 130 5.99 4.84 -13.72
CA GLY A 130 5.07 5.76 -14.41
C GLY A 130 4.52 6.89 -13.53
N THR A 131 3.46 7.52 -14.01
CA THR A 131 2.74 8.59 -13.29
C THR A 131 1.61 7.98 -12.47
N GLY A 132 1.46 8.43 -11.23
CA GLY A 132 0.48 7.91 -10.27
C GLY A 132 -0.06 8.99 -9.36
N THR A 133 -0.68 8.55 -8.27
CA THR A 133 -1.14 9.42 -7.17
C THR A 133 -0.47 9.02 -5.86
N LEU A 134 -0.12 9.99 -5.03
CA LEU A 134 0.40 9.73 -3.68
C LEU A 134 -0.70 9.07 -2.83
N SER A 135 -0.36 8.00 -2.15
CA SER A 135 -1.15 7.38 -1.09
C SER A 135 -0.43 7.58 0.24
N ILE A 136 -1.17 8.07 1.24
CA ILE A 136 -0.65 8.29 2.59
C ILE A 136 -1.38 7.38 3.56
N SER A 137 -0.61 6.57 4.29
CA SER A 137 -1.13 5.67 5.33
C SER A 137 -0.33 5.82 6.61
N TYR A 138 -0.96 5.48 7.74
CA TYR A 138 -0.33 5.54 9.06
C TYR A 138 -0.35 4.16 9.68
N GLY A 139 0.82 3.69 10.14
CA GLY A 139 0.93 2.46 10.89
C GLY A 139 0.13 2.56 12.19
N ALA A 140 -0.83 1.64 12.40
CA ALA A 140 -1.76 1.70 13.52
C ALA A 140 -1.06 1.57 14.89
N SER A 141 0.09 0.91 14.95
CA SER A 141 0.84 0.63 16.18
C SER A 141 1.98 1.61 16.47
N ASP A 142 2.57 2.21 15.43
CA ASP A 142 3.78 3.03 15.55
C ASP A 142 3.57 4.48 15.06
N GLY A 143 2.42 4.78 14.46
CA GLY A 143 2.10 6.08 13.90
C GLY A 143 2.98 6.48 12.72
N VAL A 144 3.75 5.55 12.14
CA VAL A 144 4.65 5.86 11.03
C VAL A 144 3.83 6.15 9.78
N ALA A 145 4.00 7.35 9.24
CA ALA A 145 3.40 7.74 7.98
C ALA A 145 4.20 7.14 6.81
N SER A 146 3.54 6.33 5.97
CA SER A 146 4.06 5.84 4.70
C SER A 146 3.51 6.71 3.58
N ILE A 147 4.38 7.10 2.65
CA ILE A 147 4.01 7.87 1.45
C ILE A 147 4.44 7.04 0.25
N VAL A 148 3.48 6.59 -0.55
CA VAL A 148 3.72 5.72 -1.70
C VAL A 148 3.19 6.40 -2.96
N CYS A 149 3.96 6.38 -4.06
CA CYS A 149 3.43 6.76 -5.36
C CYS A 149 2.66 5.58 -5.97
N ALA A 150 1.34 5.58 -5.83
CA ALA A 150 0.46 4.58 -6.42
C ALA A 150 0.28 4.89 -7.91
N VAL A 151 1.12 4.27 -8.74
CA VAL A 151 0.96 4.25 -10.19
C VAL A 151 -0.22 3.33 -10.54
N ALA A 152 -1.31 3.93 -11.03
CA ALA A 152 -2.39 3.17 -11.65
C ALA A 152 -1.83 2.52 -12.91
N HIS A 153 -1.44 1.25 -12.80
CA HIS A 153 -1.24 0.42 -13.97
C HIS A 153 -2.63 0.15 -14.51
N GLY A 154 -2.87 0.28 -15.82
CA GLY A 154 -4.18 -0.01 -16.44
C GLY A 154 -4.61 -1.49 -16.36
N GLY A 155 -4.11 -2.23 -15.38
CA GLY A 155 -4.39 -3.63 -15.09
C GLY A 155 -4.89 -3.83 -13.66
N SER A 156 -5.59 -4.93 -13.43
CA SER A 156 -6.00 -5.38 -12.10
C SER A 156 -5.12 -6.55 -11.65
N ALA A 157 -4.87 -6.66 -10.34
CA ALA A 157 -4.37 -7.90 -9.76
C ALA A 157 -5.49 -8.95 -9.77
N ASP A 158 -5.13 -10.22 -9.95
CA ASP A 158 -6.04 -11.37 -9.79
C ASP A 158 -5.34 -12.41 -8.94
N LEU A 159 -5.57 -12.34 -7.64
CA LEU A 159 -4.86 -13.14 -6.65
C LEU A 159 -5.62 -14.43 -6.36
N ARG A 160 -4.97 -15.57 -6.56
CA ARG A 160 -5.56 -16.90 -6.40
C ARG A 160 -4.69 -17.79 -5.54
N VAL A 161 -5.30 -18.70 -4.79
CA VAL A 161 -4.61 -19.91 -4.36
C VAL A 161 -4.42 -20.77 -5.61
N ASN A 162 -3.18 -21.18 -5.88
CA ASN A 162 -2.78 -21.75 -7.16
C ASN A 162 -2.31 -23.19 -7.07
N GLU A 163 -1.63 -23.55 -5.98
CA GLU A 163 -1.16 -24.90 -5.74
C GLU A 163 -1.10 -25.15 -4.24
N PHE A 164 -1.40 -26.36 -3.79
CA PHE A 164 -1.18 -26.75 -2.40
C PHE A 164 -0.80 -28.23 -2.24
N MET A 165 -0.10 -28.52 -1.15
CA MET A 165 0.25 -29.86 -0.72
C MET A 165 -0.06 -30.01 0.77
N THR A 166 -0.71 -31.12 1.15
CA THR A 166 -1.12 -31.42 2.53
C THR A 166 -0.19 -32.40 3.24
N GLY A 167 1.05 -32.54 2.78
CA GLY A 167 2.06 -33.44 3.34
C GLY A 167 2.62 -34.44 2.33
N MET A 168 3.69 -35.12 2.74
CA MET A 168 4.28 -36.24 2.01
C MET A 168 4.40 -37.49 2.90
N THR A 169 4.68 -38.63 2.29
CA THR A 169 5.02 -39.85 3.04
C THR A 169 6.26 -39.60 3.88
N GLY A 170 6.14 -39.79 5.20
CA GLY A 170 7.24 -39.56 6.15
C GLY A 170 7.35 -38.13 6.69
N SER A 171 6.56 -37.18 6.19
CA SER A 171 6.46 -35.83 6.77
C SER A 171 5.10 -35.19 6.48
N ALA A 172 4.20 -35.29 7.45
CA ALA A 172 2.87 -34.66 7.39
C ALA A 172 2.92 -33.13 7.52
N GLN A 173 4.09 -32.55 7.82
CA GLN A 173 4.31 -31.10 7.96
C GLN A 173 5.13 -30.52 6.80
N ASN A 174 5.54 -31.36 5.83
CA ASN A 174 6.07 -30.90 4.56
C ASN A 174 4.87 -30.56 3.66
N GLU A 175 4.30 -29.41 3.96
CA GLU A 175 3.10 -28.86 3.34
C GLU A 175 3.48 -27.58 2.61
N PHE A 176 2.68 -27.14 1.65
CA PHE A 176 2.78 -25.78 1.16
C PHE A 176 1.45 -25.29 0.58
N VAL A 177 1.33 -23.98 0.47
CA VAL A 177 0.26 -23.30 -0.26
C VAL A 177 0.90 -22.16 -1.04
N GLU A 178 0.59 -22.09 -2.33
CA GLU A 178 1.09 -21.07 -3.23
C GLU A 178 -0.03 -20.13 -3.66
N LEU A 179 0.28 -18.84 -3.66
CA LEU A 179 -0.54 -17.81 -4.29
C LEU A 179 0.02 -17.46 -5.67
N TYR A 180 -0.86 -17.13 -6.60
CA TYR A 180 -0.52 -16.64 -7.93
C TYR A 180 -1.24 -15.33 -8.23
N ASN A 181 -0.58 -14.44 -8.96
CA ASN A 181 -1.21 -13.25 -9.54
C ASN A 181 -1.44 -13.44 -11.05
N GLY A 182 -2.63 -13.88 -11.43
CA GLY A 182 -3.06 -14.01 -12.84
C GLY A 182 -3.46 -12.68 -13.48
N GLY A 183 -3.36 -11.59 -12.71
CA GLY A 183 -3.71 -10.26 -13.15
C GLY A 183 -2.67 -9.63 -14.07
N THR A 184 -2.95 -8.40 -14.48
CA THR A 184 -2.08 -7.59 -15.36
C THR A 184 -1.35 -6.48 -14.61
N ALA A 185 -1.60 -6.33 -13.31
CA ALA A 185 -0.90 -5.38 -12.44
C ALA A 185 -0.31 -6.06 -11.21
N ALA A 186 0.75 -5.45 -10.66
CA ALA A 186 1.35 -5.90 -9.41
C ALA A 186 0.37 -5.66 -8.25
N ALA A 187 0.32 -6.60 -7.31
CA ALA A 187 -0.52 -6.52 -6.12
C ALA A 187 0.33 -6.18 -4.88
N ASP A 188 -0.11 -5.24 -4.06
CA ASP A 188 0.40 -5.08 -2.69
C ASP A 188 -0.34 -6.08 -1.79
N LEU A 189 0.40 -7.05 -1.27
CA LEU A 189 -0.12 -8.10 -0.41
C LEU A 189 0.02 -7.75 1.08
N GLY A 190 0.51 -6.56 1.42
CA GLY A 190 0.70 -6.15 2.81
C GLY A 190 -0.55 -6.32 3.67
N GLY A 191 -0.46 -7.14 4.71
CA GLY A 191 -1.56 -7.42 5.64
C GLY A 191 -2.56 -8.47 5.17
N TYR A 192 -2.43 -9.02 3.96
CA TYR A 192 -3.23 -10.16 3.52
C TYR A 192 -2.92 -11.39 4.39
N ARG A 193 -3.91 -12.27 4.56
CA ARG A 193 -3.79 -13.46 5.41
C ARG A 193 -4.17 -14.70 4.65
N LEU A 194 -3.30 -15.71 4.68
CA LEU A 194 -3.68 -17.06 4.30
C LEU A 194 -4.29 -17.75 5.51
N VAL A 195 -5.48 -18.33 5.34
CA VAL A 195 -6.22 -19.02 6.41
C VAL A 195 -6.67 -20.40 5.97
N TYR A 196 -6.80 -21.28 6.95
CA TYR A 196 -7.31 -22.63 6.82
C TYR A 196 -8.61 -22.81 7.63
N ARG A 197 -9.49 -23.69 7.17
CA ARG A 197 -10.62 -24.23 7.93
C ARG A 197 -10.62 -25.75 7.84
N SER A 198 -10.97 -26.42 8.94
CA SER A 198 -11.28 -27.85 8.88
C SER A 198 -12.50 -28.11 7.98
N SER A 199 -12.66 -29.36 7.55
CA SER A 199 -13.69 -29.79 6.60
C SER A 199 -15.08 -29.18 6.83
N ALA A 200 -15.63 -29.28 8.06
CA ALA A 200 -16.91 -28.68 8.44
C ALA A 200 -16.77 -27.45 9.37
N GLY A 201 -15.56 -26.90 9.50
CA GLY A 201 -15.25 -25.82 10.44
C GLY A 201 -15.78 -24.46 10.00
N THR A 202 -16.15 -23.63 10.99
CA THR A 202 -16.60 -22.24 10.76
C THR A 202 -15.56 -21.19 11.12
N SER A 203 -14.47 -21.59 11.77
CA SER A 203 -13.45 -20.70 12.32
C SER A 203 -12.14 -20.81 11.55
N ASP A 204 -11.55 -19.66 11.24
CA ASP A 204 -10.27 -19.58 10.57
C ASP A 204 -9.11 -19.97 11.51
N VAL A 205 -8.20 -20.77 11.00
CA VAL A 205 -6.85 -20.96 11.52
C VAL A 205 -5.90 -20.16 10.63
N GLY A 206 -5.19 -19.19 11.20
CA GLY A 206 -4.22 -18.41 10.44
C GLY A 206 -3.01 -19.26 10.05
N LEU A 207 -2.67 -19.30 8.77
CA LEU A 207 -1.43 -19.89 8.28
C LEU A 207 -0.32 -18.82 8.22
N GLY A 208 -0.63 -17.59 7.82
CA GLY A 208 0.33 -16.50 7.85
C GLY A 208 -0.28 -15.15 7.49
N THR A 209 0.37 -14.06 7.94
CA THR A 209 0.04 -12.68 7.53
C THR A 209 1.19 -12.14 6.70
N ILE A 210 0.91 -11.68 5.49
CA ILE A 210 1.92 -11.21 4.55
C ILE A 210 2.51 -9.87 5.01
N PRO A 211 3.84 -9.74 5.13
CA PRO A 211 4.49 -8.50 5.55
C PRO A 211 4.11 -7.31 4.68
N SER A 212 3.98 -6.14 5.30
CA SER A 212 3.75 -4.87 4.59
C SER A 212 4.83 -4.59 3.55
N GLY A 213 4.43 -4.08 2.37
CA GLY A 213 5.36 -3.78 1.28
C GLY A 213 5.72 -4.99 0.41
N THR A 214 5.09 -6.14 0.63
CA THR A 214 5.23 -7.30 -0.26
C THR A 214 4.46 -7.05 -1.56
N MET A 215 5.20 -6.89 -2.66
CA MET A 215 4.63 -6.72 -4.00
C MET A 215 4.69 -8.02 -4.78
N LEU A 216 3.55 -8.49 -5.30
CA LEU A 216 3.47 -9.65 -6.19
C LEU A 216 3.22 -9.19 -7.63
N ALA A 217 4.22 -9.36 -8.50
CA ALA A 217 4.12 -8.98 -9.91
C ALA A 217 3.07 -9.83 -10.67
N PRO A 218 2.56 -9.36 -11.82
CA PRO A 218 1.81 -10.19 -12.77
C PRO A 218 2.58 -11.47 -13.11
N GLY A 219 1.90 -12.62 -13.07
CA GLY A 219 2.51 -13.94 -13.25
C GLY A 219 3.42 -14.39 -12.10
N GLY A 220 3.47 -13.63 -10.99
CA GLY A 220 4.30 -13.94 -9.84
C GLY A 220 3.65 -14.93 -8.88
N PHE A 221 4.49 -15.62 -8.11
CA PHE A 221 4.11 -16.59 -7.09
C PHE A 221 4.53 -16.16 -5.69
N TYR A 222 3.74 -16.50 -4.67
CA TYR A 222 4.08 -16.29 -3.25
C TYR A 222 3.84 -17.58 -2.47
N LEU A 223 4.91 -18.12 -1.87
CA LEU A 223 4.91 -19.48 -1.34
C LEU A 223 4.89 -19.49 0.20
N PHE A 224 3.88 -20.14 0.77
CA PHE A 224 3.81 -20.49 2.18
C PHE A 224 4.21 -21.96 2.35
N GLY A 225 5.24 -22.24 3.15
CA GLY A 225 5.67 -23.60 3.48
C GLY A 225 5.25 -23.99 4.90
N GLY A 226 4.87 -25.25 5.10
CA GLY A 226 4.68 -25.84 6.41
C GLY A 226 6.00 -25.95 7.19
N ARG A 227 5.92 -26.34 8.46
CA ARG A 227 7.07 -26.36 9.38
C ARG A 227 8.26 -27.16 8.85
N ASP A 228 7.97 -28.27 8.19
CA ASP A 228 8.99 -29.21 7.70
C ASP A 228 9.15 -29.10 6.18
N TYR A 229 8.65 -28.01 5.56
CA TYR A 229 8.85 -27.72 4.14
C TYR A 229 10.33 -27.51 3.83
N ALA A 230 10.85 -28.33 2.92
CA ALA A 230 12.25 -28.32 2.50
C ALA A 230 12.42 -28.31 0.96
N GLY A 231 11.36 -27.99 0.22
CA GLY A 231 11.38 -27.97 -1.24
C GLY A 231 12.22 -26.80 -1.80
N PRO A 232 12.90 -26.98 -2.95
CA PRO A 232 13.42 -25.87 -3.74
C PRO A 232 12.30 -25.31 -4.64
N PRO A 233 12.06 -23.99 -4.66
CA PRO A 233 12.69 -22.95 -3.85
C PRO A 233 12.15 -22.88 -2.41
N ALA A 234 12.92 -22.26 -1.52
CA ALA A 234 12.48 -21.99 -0.16
C ALA A 234 11.17 -21.17 -0.14
N ALA A 235 10.33 -21.40 0.87
CA ALA A 235 9.11 -20.63 1.06
C ALA A 235 9.41 -19.15 1.36
N ASP A 236 8.53 -18.25 0.94
CA ASP A 236 8.56 -16.84 1.35
C ASP A 236 8.21 -16.69 2.83
N GLN A 237 7.34 -17.55 3.34
CA GLN A 237 6.96 -17.62 4.74
C GLN A 237 6.72 -19.06 5.19
N THR A 238 6.93 -19.31 6.48
CA THR A 238 6.66 -20.60 7.11
C THR A 238 5.45 -20.50 8.03
N PHE A 239 4.55 -21.50 7.97
CA PHE A 239 3.44 -21.66 8.88
C PHE A 239 3.62 -22.89 9.78
N THR A 240 2.97 -22.89 10.95
CA THR A 240 3.10 -23.95 11.96
C THR A 240 1.82 -24.73 12.21
N ALA A 241 0.67 -24.22 11.74
CA ALA A 241 -0.56 -25.00 11.66
C ALA A 241 -0.42 -26.10 10.60
N SER A 242 -1.36 -27.05 10.55
CA SER A 242 -1.33 -28.12 9.55
C SER A 242 -2.63 -28.16 8.76
N LEU A 243 -2.53 -28.63 7.52
CA LEU A 243 -3.63 -28.92 6.63
C LEU A 243 -4.07 -30.36 6.89
N ALA A 244 -5.38 -30.60 7.01
CA ALA A 244 -5.86 -31.98 7.11
C ALA A 244 -5.72 -32.67 5.75
N ALA A 245 -5.15 -33.87 5.74
CA ALA A 245 -4.91 -34.64 4.51
C ALA A 245 -6.21 -35.16 3.84
N THR A 246 -7.30 -35.30 4.58
CA THR A 246 -8.58 -35.83 4.04
C THR A 246 -9.51 -34.75 3.51
N GLY A 247 -9.37 -33.51 3.98
CA GLY A 247 -10.20 -32.40 3.53
C GLY A 247 -10.19 -31.19 4.45
N GLY A 248 -10.39 -30.02 3.85
CA GLY A 248 -10.36 -28.73 4.49
C GLY A 248 -10.60 -27.60 3.49
N GLY A 249 -10.45 -26.36 3.94
CA GLY A 249 -10.55 -25.21 3.06
C GLY A 249 -9.39 -24.25 3.27
N LEU A 250 -8.97 -23.61 2.18
CA LEU A 250 -8.00 -22.53 2.15
C LEU A 250 -8.69 -21.25 1.67
N ALA A 251 -8.33 -20.11 2.25
CA ALA A 251 -8.74 -18.82 1.72
C ALA A 251 -7.63 -17.78 1.86
N LEU A 252 -7.51 -16.95 0.83
CA LEU A 252 -6.77 -15.70 0.90
C LEU A 252 -7.74 -14.60 1.34
N ARG A 253 -7.42 -13.94 2.45
CA ARG A 253 -8.15 -12.75 2.90
C ARG A 253 -7.32 -11.50 2.67
N ASP A 254 -7.98 -10.42 2.26
CA ASP A 254 -7.37 -9.09 2.21
C ASP A 254 -7.07 -8.56 3.62
N ALA A 255 -6.42 -7.40 3.69
CA ALA A 255 -6.08 -6.73 4.95
C ALA A 255 -7.31 -6.35 5.81
N ASN A 256 -8.49 -6.20 5.19
CA ASN A 256 -9.75 -5.91 5.86
C ASN A 256 -10.49 -7.19 6.32
N GLY A 257 -10.02 -8.37 5.90
CA GLY A 257 -10.62 -9.66 6.21
C GLY A 257 -11.63 -10.18 5.18
N SER A 258 -11.84 -9.49 4.06
CA SER A 258 -12.68 -9.99 2.97
C SER A 258 -11.99 -11.17 2.27
N ILE A 259 -12.75 -12.15 1.82
CA ILE A 259 -12.20 -13.27 1.02
C ILE A 259 -11.90 -12.74 -0.39
N VAL A 260 -10.67 -12.96 -0.85
CA VAL A 260 -10.19 -12.63 -2.20
C VAL A 260 -10.31 -13.86 -3.09
N ASP A 261 -9.84 -15.00 -2.60
CA ASP A 261 -9.98 -16.30 -3.23
C ASP A 261 -10.15 -17.38 -2.16
N SER A 262 -10.86 -18.46 -2.51
CA SER A 262 -11.05 -19.59 -1.61
C SER A 262 -11.21 -20.89 -2.37
N LEU A 263 -10.79 -21.98 -1.74
CA LEU A 263 -11.07 -23.32 -2.18
C LEU A 263 -11.40 -24.24 -1.01
N GLY A 264 -12.26 -25.22 -1.25
CA GLY A 264 -12.40 -26.40 -0.42
C GLY A 264 -11.87 -27.63 -1.16
N TYR A 265 -11.32 -28.59 -0.42
CA TYR A 265 -10.77 -29.83 -0.98
C TYR A 265 -11.15 -31.05 -0.14
N GLY A 266 -11.10 -32.23 -0.75
CA GLY A 266 -11.42 -33.49 -0.12
C GLY A 266 -12.88 -33.56 0.35
N ASP A 267 -13.09 -33.91 1.61
CA ASP A 267 -14.42 -34.00 2.23
C ASP A 267 -15.03 -32.66 2.67
N ALA A 268 -14.41 -31.52 2.32
CA ALA A 268 -14.80 -30.20 2.83
C ALA A 268 -16.26 -29.84 2.53
N THR A 269 -16.94 -29.32 3.56
CA THR A 269 -18.30 -28.76 3.47
C THR A 269 -18.38 -27.34 4.05
N ASN A 270 -17.25 -26.74 4.41
CA ASN A 270 -17.18 -25.41 4.97
C ASN A 270 -17.40 -24.33 3.88
N ALA A 271 -17.56 -23.08 4.32
CA ALA A 271 -17.91 -21.96 3.44
C ALA A 271 -16.80 -21.52 2.44
N PHE A 272 -15.63 -22.17 2.41
CA PHE A 272 -14.60 -21.88 1.41
C PHE A 272 -14.77 -22.69 0.12
N VAL A 273 -15.58 -23.76 0.15
CA VAL A 273 -15.92 -24.55 -1.04
C VAL A 273 -16.66 -23.66 -2.04
N ARG A 274 -16.16 -23.62 -3.27
CA ARG A 274 -16.82 -23.01 -4.42
C ARG A 274 -17.26 -24.14 -5.34
N GLY A 275 -18.55 -24.22 -5.67
CA GLY A 275 -19.10 -25.35 -6.41
C GLY A 275 -18.92 -26.65 -5.61
N HIS A 276 -18.02 -27.52 -6.06
CA HIS A 276 -17.68 -28.77 -5.42
C HIS A 276 -16.23 -28.77 -4.92
N PRO A 277 -15.89 -29.56 -3.87
CA PRO A 277 -14.51 -29.64 -3.39
C PRO A 277 -13.55 -30.16 -4.47
N ALA A 278 -12.36 -29.56 -4.52
CA ALA A 278 -11.20 -30.10 -5.22
C ALA A 278 -10.80 -31.48 -4.64
N PRO A 279 -10.06 -32.31 -5.38
CA PRO A 279 -9.50 -33.53 -4.80
C PRO A 279 -8.54 -33.21 -3.64
N ALA A 280 -8.44 -34.09 -2.63
CA ALA A 280 -7.35 -33.98 -1.66
C ALA A 280 -6.07 -34.61 -2.25
N PRO A 281 -4.93 -33.90 -2.31
CA PRO A 281 -3.70 -34.48 -2.83
C PRO A 281 -3.21 -35.60 -1.91
N PRO A 282 -3.09 -36.85 -2.41
CA PRO A 282 -2.70 -37.97 -1.56
C PRO A 282 -1.23 -37.87 -1.20
N ALA A 283 -0.88 -38.16 0.06
CA ALA A 283 0.52 -38.21 0.48
C ALA A 283 1.29 -39.27 -0.33
N ALA A 284 2.42 -38.85 -0.94
CA ALA A 284 3.33 -39.72 -1.68
C ALA A 284 4.77 -39.52 -1.20
N PRO A 285 5.70 -40.46 -1.49
CA PRO A 285 7.14 -40.22 -1.29
C PRO A 285 7.61 -38.97 -2.04
N SER A 286 8.77 -38.43 -1.66
CA SER A 286 9.36 -37.23 -2.29
C SER A 286 9.32 -37.34 -3.83
N PRO A 287 8.84 -36.30 -4.55
CA PRO A 287 8.56 -34.93 -4.06
C PRO A 287 7.20 -34.75 -3.37
N GLY A 288 6.36 -35.78 -3.28
CA GLY A 288 4.97 -35.68 -2.84
C GLY A 288 4.01 -35.45 -4.01
N ASN A 289 2.73 -35.29 -3.71
CA ASN A 289 1.72 -34.83 -4.66
C ASN A 289 1.16 -33.49 -4.21
N SER A 290 0.83 -32.64 -5.15
CA SER A 290 0.10 -31.39 -4.93
C SER A 290 -1.24 -31.45 -5.66
N ASP A 291 -2.09 -30.50 -5.35
CA ASP A 291 -3.29 -30.21 -6.13
C ASP A 291 -3.11 -28.82 -6.75
N VAL A 292 -3.21 -28.76 -8.08
CA VAL A 292 -2.80 -27.61 -8.90
C VAL A 292 -4.01 -26.99 -9.59
N ARG A 293 -4.09 -25.67 -9.61
CA ARG A 293 -5.01 -24.93 -10.46
C ARG A 293 -4.47 -24.94 -11.89
N LEU A 294 -5.20 -25.50 -12.86
CA LEU A 294 -4.67 -25.71 -14.22
C LEU A 294 -5.60 -25.13 -15.31
N PRO A 295 -5.12 -24.18 -16.14
CA PRO A 295 -3.86 -23.44 -16.03
C PRO A 295 -3.79 -22.55 -14.78
N ASP A 296 -2.61 -21.98 -14.49
CA ASP A 296 -2.44 -21.03 -13.37
C ASP A 296 -3.52 -19.95 -13.38
N GLY A 297 -4.12 -19.68 -12.22
CA GLY A 297 -5.17 -18.67 -12.07
C GLY A 297 -6.53 -19.03 -12.68
N HIS A 298 -6.70 -20.21 -13.28
CA HIS A 298 -8.00 -20.65 -13.85
C HIS A 298 -9.11 -20.68 -12.80
N ASN A 299 -10.22 -19.98 -13.01
CA ASN A 299 -11.34 -19.92 -12.06
C ASN A 299 -12.69 -20.08 -12.77
N THR A 300 -13.37 -21.19 -12.52
CA THR A 300 -14.74 -21.47 -13.00
C THR A 300 -15.79 -21.31 -11.89
N ASP A 301 -15.36 -20.86 -10.71
CA ASP A 301 -16.15 -20.86 -9.48
C ASP A 301 -16.56 -22.28 -9.00
N ASP A 302 -15.89 -23.33 -9.48
CA ASP A 302 -16.01 -24.71 -9.01
C ASP A 302 -14.62 -25.30 -8.74
N ASN A 303 -14.29 -25.60 -7.48
CA ASN A 303 -12.95 -26.05 -7.13
C ASN A 303 -12.60 -27.41 -7.75
N SER A 304 -13.58 -28.28 -7.96
CA SER A 304 -13.36 -29.59 -8.62
C SER A 304 -13.05 -29.48 -10.11
N ALA A 305 -13.47 -28.39 -10.76
CA ALA A 305 -13.18 -28.13 -12.18
C ALA A 305 -11.89 -27.33 -12.37
N ASP A 306 -11.45 -26.61 -11.34
CA ASP A 306 -10.27 -25.76 -11.37
C ASP A 306 -9.00 -26.49 -10.96
N PHE A 307 -9.11 -27.51 -10.08
CA PHE A 307 -7.98 -28.20 -9.48
C PHE A 307 -7.86 -29.66 -9.92
N THR A 308 -6.62 -30.11 -10.08
CA THR A 308 -6.29 -31.52 -10.32
C THR A 308 -5.04 -31.93 -9.57
N VAL A 309 -4.99 -33.19 -9.12
CA VAL A 309 -3.80 -33.73 -8.46
C VAL A 309 -2.65 -33.83 -9.46
N SER A 310 -1.50 -33.28 -9.10
CA SER A 310 -0.23 -33.44 -9.80
C SER A 310 0.75 -34.24 -8.96
N ALA A 311 1.48 -35.15 -9.61
CA ALA A 311 2.58 -35.91 -9.00
C ALA A 311 3.93 -35.19 -9.14
N SER A 312 3.93 -33.96 -9.65
CA SER A 312 5.13 -33.14 -9.85
C SER A 312 4.86 -31.73 -9.31
N PRO A 313 4.92 -31.54 -7.98
CA PRO A 313 4.70 -30.23 -7.37
C PRO A 313 5.60 -29.16 -7.99
N SER A 314 5.04 -27.99 -8.24
CA SER A 314 5.68 -26.91 -9.01
C SER A 314 5.82 -25.58 -8.25
N PRO A 315 6.32 -25.56 -7.00
CA PRO A 315 6.41 -24.33 -6.22
C PRO A 315 7.22 -23.25 -6.96
N ARG A 316 6.62 -22.07 -7.10
CA ARG A 316 7.06 -20.88 -7.84
C ARG A 316 7.32 -21.12 -9.32
N ALA A 317 6.64 -22.08 -9.91
CA ALA A 317 6.70 -22.39 -11.33
C ALA A 317 5.29 -22.59 -11.88
N VAL A 318 5.19 -22.60 -13.21
CA VAL A 318 3.91 -22.82 -13.88
C VAL A 318 3.40 -24.23 -13.61
N ASN A 319 2.12 -24.34 -13.22
CA ASN A 319 1.46 -25.62 -13.02
C ASN A 319 1.38 -26.44 -14.32
N HIS A 320 1.50 -27.76 -14.20
CA HIS A 320 1.49 -28.70 -15.32
C HIS A 320 0.86 -30.05 -14.95
#